data_AF-A0A7W5UDZ9-F1
#
_entry.id   AF-A0A7W5UDZ9-F1
#
_cell.length_a   1.000
_cell.length_b   1.000
_cell.length_c   1.000
_cell.angle_alpha   90.00
_cell.angle_beta   90.00
_cell.angle_gamma   90.00
#
_symmetry.space_group_name_H-M   'P 1'
#
loop_
_entity.id
_entity.type
_entity.pdbx_description
1 polymer ?
#
loop_
_entity_poly.entity_id
_entity_poly.type
_entity_poly.pdbx_seq_one_letter_code
_entity_poly.pdbx_strand_id
1 'polypeptide(L)'
;MLNFTELDLMMKAAEISANAVTRMAGLHPRYIARLRAGEITLTPNTARRIQLAISRLKRSENHADSALPSACYRLAVAYVAHARGRTPDFVLSADPGKRATADPLWMEAAQLRRWAIYIANQYLNLPQAELARAAGMSKAAVSYAMNDVEDERGNPELERLLSAVEGAFSI
;
A
#
# COMPACT_ATOMS: atom_id res chain seq x y z
N MET A 1 -19.85 -1.24 -8.93
CA MET A 1 -18.41 -1.31 -9.26
C MET A 1 -18.11 -0.15 -10.20
N LEU A 2 -17.21 0.77 -9.82
CA LEU A 2 -16.91 1.97 -10.63
C LEU A 2 -16.24 1.59 -11.94
N ASN A 3 -16.76 2.09 -13.07
CA ASN A 3 -16.15 1.94 -14.38
C ASN A 3 -15.16 3.08 -14.67
N PHE A 4 -14.33 2.94 -15.72
CA PHE A 4 -13.33 3.95 -16.04
C PHE A 4 -13.95 5.32 -16.40
N THR A 5 -15.11 5.33 -17.04
CA THR A 5 -15.82 6.57 -17.42
C THR A 5 -16.18 7.40 -16.19
N GLU A 6 -16.69 6.76 -15.14
CA GLU A 6 -17.01 7.41 -13.87
C GLU A 6 -15.75 7.98 -13.20
N LEU A 7 -14.65 7.22 -13.19
CA LEU A 7 -13.36 7.69 -12.67
C LEU A 7 -12.80 8.87 -13.50
N ASP A 8 -12.96 8.86 -14.82
CA ASP A 8 -12.54 9.96 -15.70
C ASP A 8 -13.37 11.24 -15.47
N LEU A 9 -14.67 11.09 -15.22
CA LEU A 9 -15.53 12.19 -14.80
C LEU A 9 -15.11 12.75 -13.43
N MET A 10 -14.80 11.88 -12.46
CA MET A 10 -14.30 12.30 -11.14
C MET A 10 -12.98 13.06 -11.22
N MET A 11 -12.07 12.67 -12.12
CA MET A 11 -10.80 13.39 -12.36
C MET A 11 -11.06 14.78 -12.94
N LYS A 12 -11.91 14.87 -13.98
CA LYS A 12 -12.25 16.14 -14.64
C LYS A 12 -12.96 17.10 -13.70
N ALA A 13 -13.96 16.62 -12.95
CA ALA A 13 -14.73 17.43 -12.00
C ALA A 13 -13.87 17.99 -10.85
N ALA A 14 -12.73 17.37 -10.59
CA ALA A 14 -11.79 17.78 -9.55
C ALA A 14 -10.57 18.51 -10.10
N GLU A 15 -10.51 18.75 -11.41
CA GLU A 15 -9.36 19.36 -12.11
C GLU A 15 -8.03 18.62 -11.89
N ILE A 16 -8.09 17.32 -11.59
CA ILE A 16 -6.92 16.50 -11.30
C ILE A 16 -6.39 15.87 -12.58
N SER A 17 -5.12 16.15 -12.89
CA SER A 17 -4.48 15.56 -14.07
C SER A 17 -4.37 14.02 -13.97
N ALA A 18 -4.57 13.34 -15.10
CA ALA A 18 -4.36 11.90 -15.20
C ALA A 18 -2.94 11.47 -14.78
N ASN A 19 -1.93 12.32 -15.02
CA ASN A 19 -0.55 12.06 -14.61
C ASN A 19 -0.40 12.10 -13.07
N ALA A 20 -1.08 13.01 -12.39
CA ALA A 20 -1.10 13.06 -10.93
C ALA A 20 -1.79 11.82 -10.34
N VAL A 21 -2.93 11.43 -10.89
CA VAL A 21 -3.65 10.21 -10.46
C VAL A 21 -2.82 8.96 -10.70
N THR A 22 -2.23 8.81 -11.89
CA THR A 22 -1.37 7.66 -12.22
C THR A 22 -0.20 7.53 -11.26
N ARG A 23 0.46 8.66 -10.95
CA ARG A 23 1.56 8.72 -9.99
C ARG A 23 1.10 8.37 -8.58
N MET A 24 0.01 8.98 -8.11
CA MET A 24 -0.54 8.77 -6.77
C MET A 24 -1.08 7.36 -6.57
N ALA A 25 -1.65 6.77 -7.61
CA ALA A 25 -2.13 5.38 -7.61
C ALA A 25 -0.99 4.37 -7.76
N GLY A 26 0.26 4.78 -8.03
CA GLY A 26 1.38 3.88 -8.26
C GLY A 26 1.26 3.04 -9.53
N LEU A 27 0.70 3.61 -10.60
CA LEU A 27 0.48 2.95 -11.88
C LEU A 27 1.54 3.38 -12.92
N HIS A 28 1.71 2.58 -13.98
CA HIS A 28 2.60 2.94 -15.09
C HIS A 28 2.13 4.25 -15.75
N PRO A 29 3.01 5.20 -16.15
CA PRO A 29 2.63 6.52 -16.68
C PRO A 29 1.59 6.49 -17.82
N ARG A 30 1.67 5.46 -18.69
CA ARG A 30 0.74 5.29 -19.82
C ARG A 30 -0.57 4.59 -19.45
N TYR A 31 -0.74 4.11 -18.21
CA TYR A 31 -1.84 3.22 -17.84
C TYR A 31 -3.23 3.87 -18.07
N ILE A 32 -3.45 5.09 -17.57
CA ILE A 32 -4.71 5.81 -17.77
C ILE A 32 -4.95 6.16 -19.25
N ALA A 33 -3.89 6.47 -20.02
CA ALA A 33 -4.01 6.71 -21.45
C ALA A 33 -4.47 5.46 -22.20
N ARG A 34 -3.94 4.28 -21.85
CA ARG A 34 -4.35 2.99 -22.42
C ARG A 34 -5.77 2.59 -22.03
N LEU A 35 -6.19 2.88 -20.80
CA LEU A 35 -7.58 2.72 -20.38
C LEU A 35 -8.53 3.59 -21.20
N ARG A 36 -8.16 4.87 -21.42
CA ARG A 36 -8.96 5.80 -22.23
C ARG A 36 -9.04 5.41 -23.70
N ALA A 37 -7.97 4.81 -24.23
CA ALA A 37 -7.94 4.26 -25.58
C ALA A 37 -8.67 2.92 -25.71
N GLY A 38 -9.13 2.31 -24.60
CA GLY A 38 -9.78 1.00 -24.61
C GLY A 38 -8.82 -0.18 -24.85
N GLU A 39 -7.50 0.03 -24.77
CA GLU A 39 -6.49 -1.00 -25.00
C GLU A 39 -6.38 -2.02 -23.85
N ILE A 40 -6.78 -1.62 -22.65
CA ILE A 40 -6.71 -2.44 -21.44
C ILE A 40 -8.01 -2.30 -20.64
N THR A 41 -8.37 -3.36 -19.94
CA THR A 41 -9.57 -3.39 -19.09
C THR A 41 -9.23 -2.98 -17.67
N LEU A 42 -10.09 -2.17 -17.07
CA LEU A 42 -9.98 -1.78 -15.67
C LEU A 42 -10.31 -2.96 -14.76
N THR A 43 -9.37 -3.36 -13.91
CA THR A 43 -9.62 -4.37 -12.88
C THR A 43 -10.26 -3.73 -11.64
N PRO A 44 -11.02 -4.48 -10.83
CA PRO A 44 -11.64 -3.95 -9.61
C PRO A 44 -10.63 -3.36 -8.62
N ASN A 45 -9.46 -4.01 -8.48
CA ASN A 45 -8.38 -3.51 -7.61
C ASN A 45 -7.81 -2.19 -8.14
N THR A 46 -7.55 -2.09 -9.44
CA THR A 46 -7.04 -0.85 -10.02
C THR A 46 -8.06 0.28 -9.99
N ALA A 47 -9.36 -0.02 -10.15
CA ALA A 47 -10.44 0.95 -9.97
C ALA A 47 -10.38 1.58 -8.57
N ARG A 48 -10.25 0.76 -7.52
CA ARG A 48 -10.12 1.24 -6.13
C ARG A 48 -8.87 2.10 -5.94
N ARG A 49 -7.72 1.68 -6.48
CA ARG A 49 -6.47 2.46 -6.40
C ARG A 49 -6.60 3.84 -7.05
N ILE A 50 -7.23 3.92 -8.23
CA ILE A 50 -7.51 5.18 -8.91
C ILE A 50 -8.47 6.05 -8.09
N GLN A 51 -9.56 5.47 -7.57
CA GLN A 51 -10.53 6.19 -6.74
C GLN A 51 -9.90 6.77 -5.45
N LEU A 52 -9.05 5.99 -4.77
CA LEU A 52 -8.32 6.43 -3.59
C LEU A 52 -7.31 7.53 -3.94
N ALA A 53 -6.61 7.42 -5.07
CA ALA A 53 -5.69 8.43 -5.55
C ALA A 53 -6.39 9.77 -5.83
N ILE A 54 -7.55 9.74 -6.50
CA ILE A 54 -8.39 10.93 -6.71
C ILE A 54 -8.79 11.53 -5.36
N SER A 55 -9.29 10.70 -4.44
CA SER A 55 -9.75 11.13 -3.11
C SER A 55 -8.65 11.78 -2.27
N ARG A 56 -7.39 11.38 -2.49
CA ARG A 56 -6.22 11.95 -1.82
C ARG A 56 -5.73 13.23 -2.47
N LEU A 57 -5.72 13.28 -3.79
CA LEU A 57 -5.34 14.50 -4.50
C LEU A 57 -6.34 15.63 -4.21
N LYS A 58 -7.64 15.31 -4.07
CA LYS A 58 -8.66 16.24 -3.54
C LYS A 58 -8.35 16.76 -2.13
N ARG A 59 -7.72 15.94 -1.28
CA ARG A 59 -7.34 16.30 0.10
C ARG A 59 -5.97 16.98 0.17
N SER A 60 -5.06 16.67 -0.75
CA SER A 60 -3.68 17.14 -0.79
C SER A 60 -3.52 18.64 -1.04
N GLU A 61 -4.56 19.33 -1.54
CA GLU A 61 -4.60 20.80 -1.52
C GLU A 61 -4.63 21.35 -0.09
N ASN A 62 -5.00 20.51 0.90
CA ASN A 62 -5.09 20.84 2.30
C ASN A 62 -4.24 19.86 3.15
N HIS A 63 -2.97 20.23 3.38
CA HIS A 63 -2.04 19.69 4.38
C HIS A 63 -1.37 18.32 4.08
N ALA A 64 -0.03 18.36 3.98
CA ALA A 64 0.85 17.19 4.07
C ALA A 64 0.92 16.70 5.52
N ASP A 65 -0.12 15.99 5.97
CA ASP A 65 -0.16 15.45 7.32
C ASP A 65 0.63 14.13 7.38
N SER A 66 1.89 14.20 7.79
CA SER A 66 2.76 13.03 7.99
C SER A 66 2.25 12.06 9.06
N ALA A 67 1.25 12.46 9.86
CA ALA A 67 0.63 11.60 10.87
C ALA A 67 -0.17 10.46 10.24
N LEU A 68 -0.88 10.70 9.13
CA LEU A 68 -1.76 9.70 8.53
C LEU A 68 -0.99 8.49 7.97
N PRO A 69 0.09 8.64 7.18
CA PRO A 69 0.88 7.50 6.73
C PRO A 69 1.49 6.69 7.89
N SER A 70 1.97 7.37 8.94
CA SER A 70 2.51 6.70 10.12
C SER A 70 1.42 5.92 10.88
N ALA A 71 0.24 6.51 11.07
CA ALA A 71 -0.89 5.85 11.72
C ALA A 71 -1.37 4.63 10.93
N CYS A 72 -1.53 4.74 9.61
CA CYS A 72 -1.89 3.64 8.73
C CYS A 72 -0.86 2.51 8.74
N TYR A 73 0.44 2.84 8.69
CA TYR A 73 1.50 1.84 8.83
C TYR A 73 1.46 1.13 10.19
N ARG A 74 1.34 1.89 11.29
CA ARG A 74 1.23 1.33 12.64
C ARG A 74 0.00 0.45 12.82
N LEU A 75 -1.13 0.81 12.20
CA LEU A 75 -2.34 -0.01 12.19
C LEU A 75 -2.11 -1.33 11.42
N ALA A 76 -1.46 -1.26 10.26
CA ALA A 76 -1.10 -2.46 9.50
C ALA A 76 -0.14 -3.37 10.30
N VAL A 77 0.84 -2.79 11.01
CA VAL A 77 1.72 -3.51 11.93
C VAL A 77 0.92 -4.17 13.06
N ALA A 78 0.01 -3.44 13.68
CA ALA A 78 -0.82 -3.98 14.76
C ALA A 78 -1.67 -5.16 14.28
N TYR A 79 -2.23 -5.06 13.08
CA TYR A 79 -3.02 -6.13 12.47
C TYR A 79 -2.18 -7.39 12.21
N VAL A 80 -1.04 -7.29 11.52
CA VAL A 80 -0.19 -8.47 11.22
C VAL A 80 0.43 -9.06 12.48
N ALA A 81 0.78 -8.24 13.46
CA ALA A 81 1.30 -8.71 14.75
C ALA A 81 0.21 -9.48 15.50
N HIS A 82 -1.01 -8.93 15.59
CA HIS A 82 -2.14 -9.58 16.23
C HIS A 82 -2.48 -10.93 15.57
N ALA A 83 -2.53 -10.97 14.24
CA ALA A 83 -2.77 -12.21 13.48
C ALA A 83 -1.74 -13.31 13.77
N ARG A 84 -0.55 -12.93 14.26
CA ARG A 84 0.58 -13.81 14.56
C ARG A 84 0.80 -14.00 16.06
N GLY A 85 -0.13 -13.54 16.90
CA GLY A 85 -0.02 -13.64 18.36
C GLY A 85 1.13 -12.81 18.95
N ARG A 86 1.57 -11.77 18.23
CA ARG A 86 2.62 -10.82 18.66
C ARG A 86 2.02 -9.47 19.02
N THR A 87 2.79 -8.67 19.76
CA THR A 87 2.45 -7.27 20.02
C THR A 87 2.95 -6.38 18.87
N PRO A 88 2.35 -5.20 18.64
CA PRO A 88 2.88 -4.26 17.66
C PRO A 88 4.34 -3.84 17.99
N ASP A 89 4.65 -3.73 19.28
CA ASP A 89 5.99 -3.38 19.78
C ASP A 89 7.07 -4.37 19.35
N PHE A 90 6.75 -5.67 19.25
CA PHE A 90 7.67 -6.69 18.74
C PHE A 90 8.21 -6.36 17.33
N VAL A 91 7.37 -5.79 16.46
CA VAL A 91 7.75 -5.43 15.09
C VAL A 91 8.43 -4.05 15.04
N LEU A 92 7.91 -3.10 15.82
CA LEU A 92 8.36 -1.69 15.81
C LEU A 92 9.70 -1.49 16.53
N SER A 93 10.00 -2.28 17.57
CA SER A 93 11.26 -2.22 18.32
C SER A 93 12.41 -2.93 17.60
N ALA A 94 12.11 -3.86 16.69
CA ALA A 94 13.11 -4.55 15.89
C ALA A 94 13.66 -3.61 14.80
N ASP A 95 14.82 -3.01 15.06
CA ASP A 95 15.46 -2.09 14.10
C ASP A 95 15.72 -2.78 12.74
N PRO A 96 15.17 -2.26 11.62
CA PRO A 96 15.46 -2.78 10.28
C PRO A 96 16.92 -2.58 9.85
N GLY A 97 17.63 -1.60 10.41
CA GLY A 97 19.04 -1.32 10.13
C GLY A 97 20.00 -2.37 10.68
N LYS A 98 19.65 -2.99 11.83
CA LYS A 98 20.46 -4.01 12.51
C LYS A 98 20.77 -5.24 11.65
N ARG A 99 19.85 -5.62 10.73
CA ARG A 99 20.00 -6.78 9.82
C ARG A 99 20.46 -8.07 10.52
N ALA A 100 19.89 -8.37 11.68
CA ALA A 100 20.24 -9.55 12.48
C ALA A 100 19.60 -10.83 11.90
N THR A 101 20.02 -11.24 10.70
CA THR A 101 19.41 -12.36 9.98
C THR A 101 19.63 -13.73 10.64
N ALA A 102 20.59 -13.84 11.55
CA ALA A 102 20.82 -15.03 12.37
C ALA A 102 19.88 -15.12 13.59
N ASP A 103 19.13 -14.06 13.91
CA ASP A 103 18.17 -14.02 15.02
C ASP A 103 16.77 -14.37 14.50
N PRO A 104 16.19 -15.53 14.90
CA PRO A 104 14.88 -15.95 14.44
C PRO A 104 13.76 -14.97 14.80
N LEU A 105 13.85 -14.31 15.96
CA LEU A 105 12.84 -13.34 16.39
C LEU A 105 12.94 -12.06 15.56
N TRP A 106 14.16 -11.62 15.24
CA TRP A 106 14.35 -10.50 14.32
C TRP A 106 13.83 -10.82 12.92
N MET A 107 14.07 -12.04 12.43
CA MET A 107 13.57 -12.49 11.12
C MET A 107 12.04 -12.55 11.06
N GLU A 108 11.40 -13.01 12.13
CA GLU A 108 9.95 -12.98 12.25
C GLU A 108 9.43 -11.53 12.25
N ALA A 109 9.99 -10.65 13.08
CA ALA A 109 9.63 -9.23 13.09
C ALA A 109 9.85 -8.56 11.72
N ALA A 110 10.92 -8.94 11.00
CA ALA A 110 11.18 -8.46 9.65
C ALA A 110 10.13 -8.94 8.64
N GLN A 111 9.69 -10.21 8.71
CA GLN A 111 8.60 -10.71 7.87
C GLN A 111 7.31 -9.95 8.11
N LEU A 112 6.91 -9.79 9.38
CA LEU A 112 5.70 -9.03 9.74
C LEU A 112 5.77 -7.57 9.25
N ARG A 113 6.96 -6.95 9.35
CA ARG A 113 7.18 -5.60 8.80
C ARG A 113 6.93 -5.55 7.30
N ARG A 114 7.45 -6.51 6.54
CA ARG A 114 7.23 -6.57 5.08
C ARG A 114 5.74 -6.72 4.75
N TRP A 115 5.03 -7.62 5.43
CA TRP A 115 3.60 -7.79 5.25
C TRP A 115 2.81 -6.52 5.58
N ALA A 116 3.15 -5.82 6.67
CA ALA A 116 2.51 -4.55 7.03
C ALA A 116 2.76 -3.46 5.98
N ILE A 117 3.98 -3.34 5.46
CA ILE A 117 4.33 -2.43 4.37
C ILE A 117 3.51 -2.74 3.13
N TYR A 118 3.41 -4.02 2.77
CA TYR A 118 2.63 -4.48 1.63
C TYR A 118 1.16 -4.11 1.77
N ILE A 119 0.55 -4.40 2.92
CA ILE A 119 -0.85 -4.07 3.19
C ILE A 119 -1.09 -2.56 3.10
N ALA A 120 -0.23 -1.78 3.74
CA ALA A 120 -0.32 -0.33 3.76
C ALA A 120 -0.13 0.30 2.37
N ASN A 121 0.71 -0.30 1.52
CA ASN A 121 0.89 0.14 0.14
C ASN A 121 -0.29 -0.26 -0.75
N GLN A 122 -0.69 -1.54 -0.77
CA GLN A 122 -1.66 -2.06 -1.72
C GLN A 122 -3.10 -1.69 -1.39
N TYR A 123 -3.51 -1.83 -0.12
CA TYR A 123 -4.91 -1.64 0.28
C TYR A 123 -5.17 -0.26 0.84
N LEU A 124 -4.17 0.32 1.52
CA LEU A 124 -4.25 1.69 2.00
C LEU A 124 -3.61 2.68 1.03
N ASN A 125 -3.16 2.26 -0.16
CA ASN A 125 -2.60 3.10 -1.22
C ASN A 125 -1.40 3.99 -0.79
N LEU A 126 -0.73 3.75 0.33
CA LEU A 126 0.30 4.67 0.83
C LEU A 126 1.54 4.68 -0.08
N PRO A 127 2.06 5.86 -0.49
CA PRO A 127 3.27 5.93 -1.30
C PRO A 127 4.47 5.30 -0.59
N GLN A 128 5.32 4.57 -1.33
CA GLN A 128 6.52 3.93 -0.77
C GLN A 128 7.46 4.91 -0.06
N ALA A 129 7.53 6.18 -0.49
CA ALA A 129 8.34 7.21 0.17
C ALA A 129 7.80 7.60 1.57
N GLU A 130 6.48 7.62 1.74
CA GLU A 130 5.84 7.84 3.03
C GLU A 130 6.03 6.62 3.94
N LEU A 131 5.89 5.41 3.39
CA LEU A 131 6.13 4.16 4.12
C LEU A 131 7.58 4.01 4.56
N ALA A 132 8.54 4.41 3.72
CA ALA A 132 9.95 4.43 4.07
C ALA A 132 10.21 5.30 5.31
N ARG A 133 9.62 6.51 5.35
CA ARG A 133 9.68 7.37 6.52
C ARG A 133 8.97 6.76 7.74
N ALA A 134 7.77 6.22 7.56
CA ALA A 134 6.98 5.63 8.64
C ALA A 134 7.64 4.39 9.26
N ALA A 135 8.32 3.58 8.45
CA ALA A 135 8.97 2.34 8.87
C ALA A 135 10.45 2.51 9.26
N GLY A 136 11.02 3.72 9.14
CA GLY A 136 12.45 3.94 9.39
C GLY A 136 13.36 3.21 8.39
N MET A 137 12.91 3.07 7.15
CA MET A 137 13.60 2.32 6.09
C MET A 137 13.97 3.23 4.91
N SER A 138 14.92 2.80 4.08
CA SER A 138 15.13 3.45 2.79
C SER A 138 14.02 3.10 1.81
N LYS A 139 13.77 3.96 0.81
CA LYS A 139 12.80 3.68 -0.26
C LYS A 139 13.14 2.39 -1.02
N ALA A 140 14.43 2.12 -1.24
CA ALA A 140 14.88 0.88 -1.88
C ALA A 140 14.54 -0.35 -1.03
N ALA A 141 14.76 -0.28 0.29
CA ALA A 141 14.40 -1.37 1.20
C ALA A 141 12.88 -1.63 1.23
N VAL A 142 12.05 -0.58 1.12
CA VAL A 142 10.60 -0.74 0.94
C VAL A 142 10.28 -1.42 -0.38
N SER A 143 10.93 -1.03 -1.49
CA SER A 143 10.72 -1.69 -2.79
C SER A 143 11.08 -3.18 -2.76
N TYR A 144 12.19 -3.54 -2.12
CA TYR A 144 12.57 -4.95 -1.94
C TYR A 144 11.55 -5.69 -1.07
N ALA A 145 11.14 -5.09 0.05
CA ALA A 145 10.11 -5.67 0.90
C ALA A 145 8.80 -5.95 0.15
N MET A 146 8.40 -5.07 -0.77
CA MET A 146 7.22 -5.31 -1.62
C MET A 146 7.41 -6.52 -2.52
N ASN A 147 8.57 -6.63 -3.20
CA ASN A 147 8.87 -7.75 -4.09
C ASN A 147 8.96 -9.06 -3.31
N ASP A 148 9.61 -9.08 -2.15
CA ASP A 148 9.72 -10.27 -1.30
C ASP A 148 8.33 -10.82 -0.91
N VAL A 149 7.35 -9.93 -0.67
CA VAL A 149 5.98 -10.35 -0.36
C VAL A 149 5.24 -10.86 -1.60
N GLU A 150 5.49 -10.28 -2.77
CA GLU A 150 4.97 -10.83 -4.03
C GLU A 150 5.57 -12.20 -4.35
N ASP A 151 6.85 -12.43 -4.03
CA ASP A 151 7.51 -13.72 -4.19
C ASP A 151 6.98 -14.76 -3.15
N GLU A 152 6.50 -14.31 -1.99
CA GLU A 152 5.88 -15.14 -0.95
C GLU A 152 4.40 -15.47 -1.24
N ARG A 153 3.79 -14.90 -2.29
CA ARG A 153 2.39 -15.17 -2.66
C ARG A 153 2.15 -16.66 -2.90
N GLY A 154 0.96 -17.11 -2.51
CA GLY A 154 0.64 -18.54 -2.41
C GLY A 154 1.00 -19.17 -1.07
N ASN A 155 1.73 -18.48 -0.18
CA ASN A 155 1.84 -18.87 1.22
C ASN A 155 0.45 -18.79 1.91
N PRO A 156 -0.08 -19.89 2.49
CA PRO A 156 -1.43 -19.90 3.07
C PRO A 156 -1.64 -18.94 4.25
N GLU A 157 -0.59 -18.58 4.98
CA GLU A 157 -0.67 -17.64 6.08
C GLU A 157 -0.79 -16.21 5.57
N LEU A 158 0.07 -15.82 4.63
CA LEU A 158 0.00 -14.52 3.97
C LEU A 158 -1.35 -14.34 3.26
N GLU A 159 -1.79 -15.33 2.47
CA GLU A 159 -3.06 -15.22 1.72
C GLU A 159 -4.27 -15.08 2.66
N ARG A 160 -4.28 -15.75 3.83
CA ARG A 160 -5.33 -15.54 4.83
C ARG A 160 -5.33 -14.11 5.38
N LEU A 161 -4.15 -13.58 5.67
CA LEU A 161 -3.98 -12.20 6.13
C LEU A 161 -4.49 -11.19 5.10
N LEU A 162 -4.09 -11.35 3.84
CA LEU A 162 -4.48 -10.48 2.73
C LEU A 162 -5.97 -10.59 2.40
N SER A 163 -6.53 -11.80 2.40
CA SER A 163 -7.96 -12.02 2.11
C SER A 163 -8.87 -11.32 3.13
N ALA A 164 -8.52 -11.35 4.42
CA ALA A 164 -9.27 -10.63 5.45
C ALA A 164 -9.22 -9.11 5.25
N VAL A 165 -8.08 -8.55 4.82
CA VAL A 165 -7.96 -7.13 4.46
C VAL A 165 -8.79 -6.82 3.21
N GLU A 166 -8.70 -7.67 2.18
CA GLU A 166 -9.48 -7.54 0.94
C GLU A 166 -10.97 -7.51 1.20
N GLY A 167 -11.46 -8.37 2.10
CA GLY A 167 -12.85 -8.37 2.54
C GLY A 167 -13.29 -7.03 3.13
N ALA A 168 -12.46 -6.39 3.95
CA ALA A 168 -12.77 -5.10 4.56
C ALA A 168 -12.88 -3.94 3.55
N PHE A 169 -12.21 -4.04 2.40
CA PHE A 169 -12.23 -3.02 1.35
C PHE A 169 -13.12 -3.40 0.15
N SER A 170 -13.82 -4.52 0.21
CA SER A 170 -14.71 -4.99 -0.85
C SER A 170 -16.15 -4.57 -0.61
N ILE A 171 -16.40 -3.28 -0.82
CA ILE A 171 -17.74 -2.66 -0.89
C ILE A 171 -18.03 -2.29 -2.35
#